data_AF-A0A0S8HF16-F1
#
_entry.id   AF-A0A0S8HF16-F1
#
_cell.length_a   1.000
_cell.length_b   1.000
_cell.length_c   1.000
_cell.angle_alpha   90.00
_cell.angle_beta   90.00
_cell.angle_gamma   90.00
#
_symmetry.space_group_name_H-M   'P 1'
#
loop_
_entity.id
_entity.type
_entity.pdbx_description
1 polymer ?
#
loop_
_entity_poly.entity_id
_entity_poly.type
_entity_poly.pdbx_seq_one_letter_code
_entity_poly.pdbx_strand_id
1 'polypeptide(L)'
;PIGHAANAHIDLAIWNFGIQEMSHFNDLTREIFPGTPTVEKGYMFVNEAPGLGIDINEEEAKKYPLPEFDYNWTQVRKADGTPVRP
;
A
#
# COMPACT_ATOMS: atom_id res chain seq x y z
N PRO A 1 1.10 -2.86 2.58
CA PRO A 1 2.38 -3.37 2.03
C PRO A 1 2.29 -4.72 1.33
N ILE A 2 1.56 -5.70 1.88
CA ILE A 2 1.43 -7.05 1.28
C ILE A 2 0.90 -6.97 -0.16
N GLY A 3 -0.17 -6.20 -0.38
CA GLY A 3 -0.70 -5.95 -1.73
C GLY A 3 0.30 -5.24 -2.66
N HIS A 4 1.09 -4.28 -2.14
CA HIS A 4 2.14 -3.62 -2.93
C HIS A 4 3.23 -4.61 -3.37
N ALA A 5 3.64 -5.55 -2.50
CA ALA A 5 4.57 -6.59 -2.88
C ALA A 5 3.98 -7.50 -3.98
N ALA A 6 2.72 -7.93 -3.82
CA ALA A 6 2.02 -8.72 -4.83
C ALA A 6 1.95 -8.01 -6.19
N ASN A 7 1.59 -6.72 -6.20
CA ASN A 7 1.55 -5.95 -7.43
C ASN A 7 2.94 -5.84 -8.07
N ALA A 8 4.00 -5.61 -7.28
CA ALA A 8 5.37 -5.55 -7.80
C ALA A 8 5.83 -6.88 -8.42
N HIS A 9 5.45 -8.02 -7.84
CA HIS A 9 5.70 -9.34 -8.46
C HIS A 9 4.97 -9.49 -9.81
N ILE A 10 3.72 -9.00 -9.90
CA ILE A 10 2.98 -8.97 -11.18
C ILE A 10 3.70 -8.06 -12.18
N ASP A 11 4.09 -6.86 -11.77
CA ASP A 11 4.78 -5.87 -12.61
C ASP A 11 6.09 -6.42 -13.20
N LEU A 12 6.87 -7.15 -12.40
CA LEU A 12 8.12 -7.78 -12.85
C LEU A 12 7.87 -8.96 -13.80
N ALA A 13 6.74 -9.65 -13.67
CA ALA A 13 6.43 -10.84 -14.46
C ALA A 13 5.73 -10.53 -15.80
N ILE A 14 5.01 -9.41 -15.91
CA ILE A 14 4.24 -9.08 -17.11
C ILE A 14 5.03 -8.18 -18.08
N TRP A 15 5.10 -8.59 -19.34
CA TRP A 15 5.84 -7.87 -20.38
C TRP A 15 5.23 -6.50 -20.74
N ASN A 16 3.95 -6.32 -20.45
CA ASN A 16 3.18 -5.11 -20.74
C ASN A 16 2.98 -4.23 -19.50
N PHE A 17 3.85 -4.37 -18.49
CA PHE A 17 3.86 -3.48 -17.33
C PHE A 17 4.01 -2.02 -17.79
N GLY A 18 3.19 -1.14 -17.23
CA GLY A 18 3.21 0.30 -17.51
C GLY A 18 4.02 1.07 -16.49
N ILE A 19 3.45 1.27 -15.30
CA ILE A 19 4.09 1.94 -14.16
C ILE A 19 3.40 1.48 -12.86
N GLN A 20 4.12 1.55 -11.73
CA GLN A 20 3.59 1.21 -10.41
C GLN A 20 3.33 2.48 -9.60
N GLU A 21 2.13 2.63 -9.07
CA GLU A 21 1.81 3.71 -8.13
C GLU A 21 2.47 3.45 -6.78
N MET A 22 3.13 4.46 -6.23
CA MET A 22 3.89 4.31 -4.98
C MET A 22 3.31 5.15 -3.84
N SER A 23 3.12 4.49 -2.70
CA SER A 23 2.88 5.12 -1.41
C SER A 23 4.12 4.95 -0.52
N HIS A 24 4.59 6.04 0.10
CA HIS A 24 5.74 5.97 1.01
C HIS A 24 5.32 5.37 2.35
N PHE A 25 5.87 4.20 2.67
CA PHE A 25 5.65 3.53 3.95
C PHE A 25 6.58 4.10 5.03
N ASN A 26 5.98 4.55 6.13
CA ASN A 26 6.71 4.98 7.33
C ASN A 26 7.31 3.78 8.10
N ASP A 27 8.14 4.08 9.09
CA ASP A 27 8.89 3.06 9.83
C ASP A 27 7.96 2.08 10.57
N LEU A 28 6.88 2.58 11.18
CA LEU A 28 5.88 1.74 11.84
C LEU A 28 5.26 0.72 10.89
N THR A 29 4.91 1.15 9.67
CA THR A 29 4.36 0.23 8.66
C THR A 29 5.39 -0.82 8.25
N ARG A 30 6.67 -0.46 8.17
CA ARG A 30 7.76 -1.41 7.86
C ARG A 30 8.03 -2.39 9.00
N GLU A 31 7.86 -1.97 10.24
CA GLU A 31 7.98 -2.81 11.43
C GLU A 31 6.83 -3.83 11.52
N ILE A 32 5.59 -3.38 11.29
CA ILE A 32 4.42 -4.27 11.25
C ILE A 32 4.48 -5.21 10.04
N PHE A 33 5.01 -4.76 8.90
CA PHE A 33 5.09 -5.54 7.67
C PHE A 33 6.56 -5.73 7.22
N PRO A 34 7.32 -6.62 7.87
CA PRO A 34 8.71 -6.89 7.49
C PRO A 34 8.76 -7.46 6.06
N GLY A 35 9.72 -6.96 5.27
CA GLY A 35 9.83 -7.29 3.84
C GLY A 35 9.12 -6.30 2.91
N THR A 36 8.58 -5.20 3.45
CA THR A 36 7.99 -4.10 2.67
C THR A 36 8.93 -3.63 1.53
N PRO A 37 8.43 -3.53 0.27
CA PRO A 37 9.22 -3.05 -0.86
C PRO A 37 9.88 -1.69 -0.59
N THR A 38 11.08 -1.50 -1.14
CA THR A 38 11.83 -0.24 -1.03
C THR A 38 11.78 0.50 -2.36
N VAL A 39 12.02 1.81 -2.31
CA VAL A 39 12.14 2.63 -3.51
C VAL A 39 13.45 3.39 -3.46
N GLU A 40 14.25 3.24 -4.50
CA GLU A 40 15.49 3.98 -4.69
C GLU A 40 15.49 4.59 -6.09
N LYS A 41 15.75 5.90 -6.18
CA LYS A 41 15.87 6.63 -7.47
C LYS A 41 14.68 6.41 -8.42
N GLY A 42 13.47 6.28 -7.86
CA GLY A 42 12.23 6.11 -8.62
C GLY A 42 11.90 4.67 -9.02
N TYR A 43 12.73 3.68 -8.66
CA TYR A 43 12.48 2.26 -8.93
C TYR A 43 12.08 1.55 -7.64
N MET A 44 11.10 0.66 -7.76
CA MET A 44 10.68 -0.22 -6.66
C MET A 44 11.50 -1.51 -6.66
N PHE A 45 11.94 -1.93 -5.48
CA PHE A 45 12.70 -3.15 -5.26
C PHE A 45 11.94 -4.06 -4.30
N VAL A 46 11.77 -5.31 -4.74
CA VAL A 46 11.31 -6.42 -3.89
C VAL A 46 12.53 -7.26 -3.50
N ASN A 47 12.44 -7.98 -2.38
CA ASN A 47 13.49 -8.91 -1.96
C ASN A 47 13.28 -10.31 -2.59
N GLU A 48 14.31 -11.15 -2.51
CA GLU A 48 14.34 -12.49 -3.11
C GLU A 48 13.85 -13.60 -2.16
N ALA A 49 13.23 -13.25 -1.02
CA ALA A 49 12.69 -14.27 -0.13
C ALA A 49 11.50 -14.99 -0.79
N PRO A 50 11.28 -16.30 -0.52
CA PRO A 50 10.20 -17.05 -1.15
C PRO A 50 8.80 -16.45 -0.92
N GLY A 51 7.87 -16.75 -1.83
CA GLY A 51 6.52 -16.21 -1.78
C GLY A 51 6.49 -14.74 -2.20
N LEU A 52 5.73 -13.91 -1.49
CA LEU A 52 5.68 -12.47 -1.74
C LEU A 52 6.88 -11.70 -1.13
N GLY A 53 7.73 -12.38 -0.35
CA GLY A 53 8.86 -11.75 0.34
C GLY A 53 8.47 -10.77 1.45
N ILE A 54 7.23 -10.86 1.96
CA ILE A 54 6.70 -9.98 2.99
C ILE A 54 5.80 -10.76 3.94
N ASP A 55 5.79 -10.37 5.20
CA ASP A 55 4.95 -10.97 6.24
C ASP A 55 4.31 -9.89 7.14
N ILE A 56 3.55 -10.31 8.15
CA ILE A 56 2.96 -9.45 9.17
C ILE A 56 3.44 -9.85 10.57
N ASN A 57 3.91 -8.88 11.33
CA ASN A 57 4.14 -9.01 12.77
C ASN A 57 2.82 -8.77 13.51
N GLU A 58 2.08 -9.84 13.79
CA GLU A 58 0.77 -9.76 14.43
C GLU A 58 0.81 -9.16 15.84
N GLU A 59 1.87 -9.43 16.61
CA GLU A 59 2.01 -8.89 17.97
C GLU A 59 2.20 -7.37 17.96
N GLU A 60 2.95 -6.84 16.99
CA GLU A 60 3.06 -5.39 16.80
C GLU A 60 1.75 -4.80 16.29
N ALA A 61 1.13 -5.44 15.29
CA ALA A 61 -0.14 -4.98 14.70
C ALA A 61 -1.25 -4.82 15.74
N LYS A 62 -1.34 -5.73 16.72
CA LYS A 62 -2.35 -5.70 17.81
C LYS A 62 -2.31 -4.44 18.65
N LYS A 63 -1.16 -3.74 18.72
CA LYS A 63 -1.03 -2.47 19.48
C LYS A 63 -1.75 -1.31 18.81
N TYR A 64 -2.13 -1.45 17.53
CA TYR A 64 -2.72 -0.40 16.71
C TYR A 64 -4.13 -0.81 16.23
N PRO A 65 -5.13 -0.83 17.13
CA PRO A 65 -6.51 -1.09 16.73
C PRO A 65 -6.99 -0.03 15.74
N LEU A 66 -7.92 -0.42 14.86
CA LEU A 66 -8.48 0.49 13.86
C LEU A 66 -9.13 1.69 14.53
N PRO A 67 -8.77 2.94 14.15
CA PRO A 67 -9.46 4.11 14.64
C PRO A 67 -10.86 4.20 14.02
N GLU A 68 -11.76 4.93 14.68
CA GLU A 68 -12.96 5.42 14.02
C GLU A 68 -12.52 6.38 12.91
N PHE A 69 -13.01 6.14 11.69
CA PHE A 69 -12.61 6.91 10.52
C PHE A 69 -13.80 7.68 9.95
N ASP A 70 -13.63 8.98 9.78
CA ASP A 70 -14.63 9.83 9.16
C ASP A 70 -14.56 9.73 7.63
N TYR A 71 -15.61 9.16 7.03
CA TYR A 71 -15.74 9.02 5.58
C TYR A 71 -16.34 10.27 4.89
N ASN A 72 -16.42 11.42 5.57
CA ASN A 72 -17.04 12.63 5.02
C ASN A 72 -16.42 13.10 3.70
N TRP A 73 -15.14 12.78 3.43
CA TRP A 73 -14.52 13.05 2.13
C TRP A 73 -15.24 12.39 0.94
N THR A 74 -16.01 11.32 1.17
CA THR A 74 -16.82 10.65 0.14
C THR A 74 -18.11 11.40 -0.20
N GLN A 75 -18.52 12.35 0.63
CA GLN A 75 -19.76 13.12 0.49
C GLN A 75 -19.57 14.35 -0.41
N VAL A 76 -18.84 14.18 -1.52
CA VAL A 76 -18.49 15.27 -2.44
C VAL A 76 -19.74 15.80 -3.13
N ARG A 77 -19.88 17.13 -3.14
CA ARG A 77 -20.98 17.84 -3.79
C ARG A 77 -20.45 18.89 -4.74
N LYS A 78 -21.18 19.10 -5.83
CA LYS A 78 -21.00 20.27 -6.71
C LYS A 78 -21.42 21.54 -5.98
N ALA A 79 -21.10 22.69 -6.57
CA ALA A 79 -21.47 24.00 -6.03
C ALA A 79 -22.99 24.20 -5.83
N ASP A 80 -23.83 23.49 -6.61
CA ASP A 80 -25.29 23.49 -6.46
C ASP A 80 -25.82 22.51 -5.40
N GLY A 81 -24.93 21.79 -4.71
CA GLY A 81 -25.26 20.79 -3.71
C GLY A 81 -25.50 19.37 -4.25
N THR A 82 -25.46 19.15 -5.57
CA THR A 82 -25.66 17.81 -6.16
C THR A 82 -24.55 16.84 -5.73
N PRO A 83 -24.88 15.66 -5.17
CA PRO A 83 -23.86 14.65 -4.84
C PRO A 83 -23.21 14.09 -6.10
N VAL A 84 -21.90 13.85 -6.05
CA VAL A 84 -21.13 13.23 -7.15
C VAL A 84 -20.34 12.03 -6.64
N ARG A 85 -19.90 11.18 -7.57
CA ARG A 85 -18.90 10.17 -7.25
C ARG A 85 -17.63 10.92 -6.83
N PRO A 86 -17.12 10.68 -5.60
CA PRO A 86 -15.88 11.29 -5.15
C PRO A 86 -14.71 10.88 -6.05
#